data_AF-A0AAW9IWR9-F1
#
_entry.id   AF-A0AAW9IWR9-F1
#
_cell.length_a   1.000
_cell.length_b   1.000
_cell.length_c   1.000
_cell.angle_alpha   90.00
_cell.angle_beta   90.00
_cell.angle_gamma   90.00
#
_symmetry.space_group_name_H-M   'P 1'
#
loop_
_entity.id
_entity.type
_entity.pdbx_description
1 polymer ?
#
loop_
_entity_poly.entity_id
_entity_poly.type
_entity_poly.pdbx_seq_one_letter_code
_entity_poly.pdbx_strand_id
1 'polypeptide(L)'
;MANNNNENKKSIIDGIIYFIVKVNNDDIFALGAQLAYYLILAFFPFLIFLMTLVGFSNLNSADILDGLRTILPDSVFTLVDTTVVEIVDTQNAGLLGASIALTMWSASSGFRAVIKGVNKAYDMKESRSFIKRAFVAIFFTLALALIIM
;
A
#
# COMPACT_ATOMS: atom_id res chain seq x y z
N MET A 1 -16.69 46.88 24.82
CA MET A 1 -16.18 46.12 23.65
C MET A 1 -14.93 45.27 23.95
N ALA A 2 -14.13 45.54 24.99
CA ALA A 2 -12.91 44.75 25.30
C ALA A 2 -13.13 43.34 25.89
N ASN A 3 -14.31 43.04 26.46
CA ASN A 3 -14.55 41.78 27.17
C ASN A 3 -14.67 40.56 26.22
N ASN A 4 -15.23 40.75 25.03
CA ASN A 4 -15.51 39.67 24.06
C ASN A 4 -14.21 39.09 23.45
N ASN A 5 -13.15 39.90 23.31
CA ASN A 5 -11.87 39.45 22.77
C ASN A 5 -11.10 38.54 23.73
N ASN A 6 -11.24 38.73 25.05
CA ASN A 6 -10.56 37.90 26.04
C ASN A 6 -11.23 36.53 26.19
N GLU A 7 -12.56 36.45 26.10
CA GLU A 7 -13.28 35.17 26.13
C GLU A 7 -13.02 34.32 24.89
N ASN A 8 -13.00 34.94 23.69
CA ASN A 8 -12.63 34.23 22.45
C ASN A 8 -11.19 33.72 22.49
N LYS A 9 -10.24 34.53 22.99
CA LYS A 9 -8.83 34.12 23.07
C LYS A 9 -8.65 32.95 24.03
N LYS A 10 -9.39 32.93 25.15
CA LYS A 10 -9.38 31.82 26.11
C LYS A 10 -9.97 30.53 25.51
N SER A 11 -11.10 30.63 24.81
CA SER A 11 -11.75 29.50 24.13
C SER A 11 -10.85 28.85 23.07
N ILE A 12 -10.11 29.65 22.29
CA ILE A 12 -9.16 29.12 21.29
C ILE A 12 -7.99 28.40 21.97
N ILE A 13 -7.45 28.95 23.05
CA ILE A 13 -6.35 28.33 23.81
C ILE A 13 -6.80 27.00 24.41
N ASP A 14 -8.00 26.97 25.00
CA ASP A 14 -8.58 25.75 25.58
C ASP A 14 -8.79 24.68 24.50
N GLY A 15 -9.23 25.07 23.30
CA GLY A 15 -9.34 24.17 22.14
C GLY A 15 -7.99 23.60 21.67
N ILE A 16 -6.94 24.42 21.62
CA ILE A 16 -5.59 23.98 21.24
C ILE A 16 -5.02 23.02 22.30
N ILE A 17 -5.16 23.34 23.59
CA ILE A 17 -4.70 22.48 24.69
C ILE A 17 -5.44 21.14 24.64
N TYR A 18 -6.77 21.17 24.47
CA TYR A 18 -7.55 19.95 24.30
C TYR A 18 -7.06 19.10 23.12
N PHE A 19 -6.77 19.73 21.98
CA PHE A 19 -6.25 19.03 20.80
C PHE A 19 -4.88 18.39 21.06
N ILE A 20 -3.93 19.11 21.65
CA ILE A 20 -2.59 18.59 21.96
C ILE A 20 -2.68 17.41 22.94
N VAL A 21 -3.49 17.55 23.99
CA VAL A 21 -3.72 16.48 24.96
C VAL A 21 -4.38 15.27 24.30
N LYS A 22 -5.37 15.50 23.42
CA LYS A 22 -6.03 14.41 22.67
C LYS A 22 -5.06 13.68 21.74
N VAL A 23 -4.22 14.40 20.99
CA VAL A 23 -3.21 13.81 20.09
C VAL A 23 -2.25 12.90 20.87
N ASN A 24 -1.84 13.32 22.06
CA ASN A 24 -0.94 12.54 22.90
C ASN A 24 -1.67 11.33 23.55
N ASN A 25 -2.88 11.53 24.07
CA ASN A 25 -3.67 10.46 24.69
C ASN A 25 -4.12 9.38 23.70
N ASP A 26 -4.32 9.74 22.43
CA ASP A 26 -4.71 8.80 21.38
C ASP A 26 -3.53 8.08 20.73
N ASP A 27 -2.30 8.28 21.23
CA ASP A 27 -1.06 7.69 20.72
C ASP A 27 -0.88 7.88 19.19
N ILE A 28 -1.32 9.03 18.68
CA ILE A 28 -1.40 9.27 17.22
C ILE A 28 -0.03 9.12 16.56
N PHE A 29 1.05 9.57 17.22
CA PHE A 29 2.41 9.41 16.72
C PHE A 29 2.83 7.94 16.63
N ALA A 30 2.50 7.12 17.64
CA ALA A 30 2.80 5.69 17.63
C ALA A 30 2.01 4.97 16.54
N LEU A 31 0.74 5.35 16.33
CA LEU A 31 -0.10 4.82 15.25
C LEU A 31 0.41 5.23 13.87
N GLY A 32 0.87 6.47 13.71
CA GLY A 32 1.49 6.96 12.49
C GLY A 32 2.78 6.22 12.15
N ALA A 33 3.67 6.03 13.13
CA ALA A 33 4.87 5.23 12.97
C ALA A 33 4.55 3.76 12.64
N GLN A 34 3.57 3.17 13.31
CA GLN A 34 3.07 1.83 13.01
C GLN A 34 2.59 1.74 11.55
N LEU A 35 1.77 2.70 11.11
CA LEU A 35 1.24 2.75 9.76
C LEU A 35 2.36 2.85 8.72
N ALA A 36 3.31 3.77 8.91
CA ALA A 36 4.43 3.95 8.01
C ALA A 36 5.28 2.68 7.90
N TYR A 37 5.58 2.02 9.03
CA TYR A 37 6.31 0.77 9.05
C TYR A 37 5.63 -0.33 8.24
N TYR A 38 4.32 -0.53 8.43
CA TYR A 38 3.58 -1.54 7.68
C TYR A 38 3.45 -1.20 6.19
N LEU A 39 3.34 0.07 5.82
CA LEU A 39 3.35 0.47 4.41
C LEU A 39 4.70 0.17 3.74
N ILE A 40 5.81 0.48 4.41
CA ILE A 40 7.16 0.17 3.90
C ILE A 40 7.35 -1.34 3.76
N LEU A 41 6.93 -2.13 4.76
CA LEU A 41 7.00 -3.59 4.68
C LEU A 41 6.10 -4.18 3.60
N ALA A 42 4.91 -3.60 3.39
CA ALA A 42 3.96 -4.04 2.36
C ALA A 42 4.44 -3.71 0.94
N PHE A 43 5.34 -2.73 0.79
CA PHE A 43 5.80 -2.23 -0.50
C PHE A 43 6.46 -3.32 -1.34
N PHE A 44 7.46 -4.03 -0.81
CA PHE A 44 8.16 -5.06 -1.57
C PHE A 44 7.26 -6.23 -1.99
N PRO A 45 6.45 -6.84 -1.10
CA PRO A 45 5.48 -7.85 -1.51
C PRO A 45 4.48 -7.34 -2.54
N PHE A 46 4.05 -6.08 -2.44
CA PHE A 46 3.14 -5.48 -3.41
C PHE A 46 3.78 -5.32 -4.79
N LEU A 47 5.04 -4.90 -4.86
CA LEU A 47 5.79 -4.85 -6.12
C LEU A 47 5.94 -6.23 -6.76
N ILE A 48 6.29 -7.25 -5.97
CA ILE A 48 6.39 -8.63 -6.49
C ILE A 48 5.04 -9.10 -7.01
N PHE A 49 3.96 -8.84 -6.26
CA PHE A 49 2.61 -9.19 -6.69
C PHE A 49 2.22 -8.50 -8.01
N LEU A 50 2.53 -7.21 -8.17
CA LEU A 50 2.33 -6.48 -9.42
C LEU A 50 3.11 -7.11 -10.58
N MET A 51 4.40 -7.39 -10.40
CA MET A 51 5.24 -8.01 -11.44
C MET A 51 4.68 -9.37 -11.87
N THR A 52 4.23 -10.18 -10.92
CA THR A 52 3.58 -11.46 -11.25
C THR A 52 2.30 -11.24 -12.05
N LEU A 53 1.46 -10.28 -11.67
CA LEU A 53 0.20 -10.01 -12.35
C LEU A 53 0.42 -9.44 -13.77
N VAL A 54 1.52 -8.69 -13.99
CA VAL A 54 1.95 -8.24 -15.33
C VAL A 54 2.31 -9.45 -16.19
N GLY A 55 3.06 -10.41 -15.64
CA GLY A 55 3.37 -11.68 -16.31
C GLY A 55 2.12 -12.48 -16.69
N PHE A 56 1.02 -12.41 -15.91
CA PHE A 56 -0.25 -13.07 -16.23
C PHE A 56 -1.11 -12.32 -17.26
N SER A 57 -0.81 -11.05 -17.56
CA SER A 57 -1.61 -10.22 -18.46
C SER A 57 -1.55 -10.66 -19.94
N ASN A 58 -0.84 -11.75 -20.27
CA ASN A 58 -0.54 -12.20 -21.63
C ASN A 58 0.12 -11.12 -22.49
N LEU A 59 0.84 -10.19 -21.87
CA LEU A 59 1.72 -9.29 -22.60
C LEU A 59 2.82 -10.14 -23.19
N ASN A 60 2.91 -10.16 -24.52
CA ASN A 60 3.96 -10.88 -25.21
C ASN A 60 5.29 -10.19 -24.89
N SER A 61 6.30 -10.96 -24.48
CA SER A 61 7.66 -10.47 -24.30
C SER A 61 8.14 -9.75 -25.55
N ALA A 62 7.72 -10.21 -26.74
CA ALA A 62 7.98 -9.56 -28.02
C ALA A 62 7.41 -8.14 -28.13
N ASP A 63 6.18 -7.89 -27.68
CA ASP A 63 5.54 -6.56 -27.78
C ASP A 63 6.23 -5.54 -26.86
N ILE A 64 6.63 -5.99 -25.66
CA ILE A 64 7.38 -5.18 -24.70
C ILE A 64 8.76 -4.85 -25.26
N LEU A 65 9.45 -5.85 -25.84
CA LEU A 65 10.78 -5.69 -26.39
C LEU A 65 10.81 -4.84 -27.65
N ASP A 66 9.81 -4.93 -28.53
CA ASP A 66 9.73 -4.07 -29.72
C ASP A 66 9.59 -2.58 -29.33
N GLY A 67 8.83 -2.27 -28.27
CA GLY A 67 8.73 -0.91 -27.73
C GLY A 67 10.03 -0.42 -27.07
N LEU A 68 10.79 -1.31 -26.43
CA LEU A 68 12.06 -0.97 -25.78
C LEU A 68 13.21 -0.81 -26.78
N ARG A 69 13.20 -1.57 -27.88
CA ARG A 69 14.23 -1.54 -28.93
C ARG A 69 14.34 -0.20 -29.63
N THR A 70 13.25 0.55 -29.70
CA THR A 70 13.21 1.89 -30.31
C THR A 70 13.76 2.99 -29.39
N ILE A 71 13.96 2.71 -28.09
CA ILE A 71 14.35 3.70 -27.08
C ILE A 71 15.75 3.39 -26.51
N LEU A 72 16.12 2.11 -26.45
CA LEU A 72 17.37 1.66 -25.82
C LEU A 72 18.49 1.40 -26.85
N PRO A 73 19.75 1.78 -26.53
CA PRO A 73 20.93 1.31 -27.28
C PRO A 73 21.12 -0.21 -27.17
N ASP A 74 21.69 -0.84 -28.21
CA ASP A 74 21.80 -2.30 -28.33
C ASP A 74 22.40 -3.00 -27.09
N SER A 75 23.43 -2.40 -26.47
CA SER A 75 24.10 -2.98 -25.29
C SER A 75 23.19 -3.02 -24.06
N VAL A 76 22.25 -2.08 -23.93
CA VAL A 76 21.25 -2.03 -22.87
C VAL A 76 20.08 -2.95 -23.22
N PHE A 77 19.71 -2.98 -24.50
CA PHE A 77 18.63 -3.83 -25.00
C PHE A 77 18.90 -5.32 -24.76
N THR A 78 20.10 -5.84 -25.06
CA THR A 78 20.44 -7.25 -24.82
C THR A 78 20.32 -7.65 -23.33
N LEU A 79 20.66 -6.73 -22.42
CA LEU A 79 20.55 -6.96 -20.98
C LEU A 79 19.08 -7.02 -20.52
N VAL A 80 18.26 -6.14 -21.09
CA VAL A 80 16.82 -6.05 -20.79
C VAL A 80 16.04 -7.21 -21.42
N ASP A 81 16.39 -7.62 -22.65
CA ASP A 81 15.81 -8.75 -23.38
C ASP A 81 15.81 -10.03 -22.54
N THR A 82 16.99 -10.43 -22.06
CA THR A 82 17.13 -11.66 -21.27
C THR A 82 16.30 -11.60 -19.99
N THR A 83 16.25 -10.43 -19.34
CA THR A 83 15.48 -10.22 -18.11
C THR A 83 13.97 -10.27 -18.38
N VAL A 84 13.50 -9.65 -19.46
CA VAL A 84 12.07 -9.61 -19.82
C VAL A 84 11.58 -11.00 -20.21
N VAL A 85 12.33 -11.72 -21.05
CA VAL A 85 11.99 -13.10 -21.45
C VAL A 85 11.95 -14.02 -20.23
N GLU A 86 12.92 -13.90 -19.31
CA GLU A 86 12.94 -14.73 -18.10
C GLU A 86 11.74 -14.44 -17.16
N ILE A 87 11.32 -13.19 -17.04
CA ILE A 87 10.18 -12.82 -16.19
C ILE A 87 8.84 -13.18 -16.83
N VAL A 88 8.70 -12.97 -18.14
CA VAL A 88 7.43 -13.08 -18.86
C VAL A 88 7.17 -14.52 -19.32
N ASP A 89 8.15 -15.19 -19.93
CA ASP A 89 7.96 -16.48 -20.60
C ASP A 89 8.28 -17.69 -19.71
N THR A 90 9.20 -17.58 -18.75
CA THR A 90 9.52 -18.69 -17.81
C THR A 90 8.69 -18.63 -16.54
N GLN A 91 7.40 -18.95 -16.65
CA GLN A 91 6.47 -19.03 -15.53
C GLN A 91 6.25 -20.48 -15.04
N ASN A 92 6.88 -20.87 -13.94
CA ASN A 92 6.58 -22.15 -13.26
C ASN A 92 5.23 -22.06 -12.51
N ALA A 93 4.14 -22.45 -13.17
CA ALA A 93 2.75 -22.30 -12.68
C ALA A 93 2.49 -22.82 -11.25
N GLY A 94 3.15 -23.91 -10.84
CA GLY A 94 2.98 -24.51 -9.50
C GLY A 94 3.60 -23.72 -8.35
N LEU A 95 4.78 -23.12 -8.57
CA LEU A 95 5.47 -22.29 -7.56
C LEU A 95 4.88 -20.86 -7.51
N LEU A 96 4.33 -20.40 -8.64
CA LEU A 96 3.69 -19.11 -8.79
C LEU A 96 2.41 -18.99 -7.94
N GLY A 97 1.54 -19.99 -7.94
CA GLY A 97 0.28 -19.91 -7.17
C GLY A 97 0.50 -19.71 -5.66
N ALA A 98 1.45 -20.45 -5.07
CA ALA A 98 1.76 -20.33 -3.64
C ALA A 98 2.46 -19.01 -3.30
N SER A 99 3.39 -18.56 -4.16
CA SER A 99 4.09 -17.28 -3.96
C SER A 99 3.14 -16.09 -4.10
N ILE A 100 2.20 -16.11 -5.05
CA ILE A 100 1.16 -15.06 -5.21
C ILE A 100 0.28 -14.95 -3.98
N ALA A 101 -0.19 -16.08 -3.44
CA ALA A 101 -1.03 -16.05 -2.24
C ALA A 101 -0.28 -15.45 -1.04
N LEU A 102 1.00 -15.81 -0.88
CA LEU A 102 1.86 -15.30 0.20
C LEU A 102 2.21 -13.82 0.02
N THR A 103 2.58 -13.40 -1.20
CA THR A 103 2.92 -12.00 -1.50
C THR A 103 1.69 -11.11 -1.39
N MET A 104 0.52 -11.55 -1.89
CA MET A 104 -0.75 -10.84 -1.74
C MET A 104 -1.14 -10.71 -0.26
N TRP A 105 -1.03 -11.78 0.52
CA TRP A 105 -1.30 -11.72 1.96
C TRP A 105 -0.36 -10.72 2.66
N SER A 106 0.91 -10.69 2.27
CA SER A 106 1.92 -9.80 2.84
C SER A 106 1.69 -8.35 2.42
N ALA A 107 1.38 -8.10 1.15
CA ALA A 107 1.03 -6.80 0.59
C ALA A 107 -0.21 -6.19 1.27
N SER A 108 -1.20 -7.02 1.63
CA SER A 108 -2.40 -6.54 2.34
C SER A 108 -2.13 -6.01 3.75
N SER A 109 -0.92 -6.19 4.30
CA SER A 109 -0.55 -5.61 5.62
C SER A 109 -0.64 -4.09 5.66
N GLY A 110 -0.33 -3.40 4.56
CA GLY A 110 -0.47 -1.95 4.46
C GLY A 110 -1.91 -1.50 4.67
N PHE A 111 -2.87 -2.09 3.95
CA PHE A 111 -4.29 -1.78 4.12
C PHE A 111 -4.83 -2.19 5.49
N ARG A 112 -4.34 -3.27 6.10
CA ARG A 112 -4.69 -3.62 7.49
C ARG A 112 -4.25 -2.53 8.47
N ALA A 113 -3.09 -1.92 8.26
CA ALA A 113 -2.61 -0.80 9.06
C ALA A 113 -3.45 0.46 8.82
N VAL A 114 -3.81 0.76 7.56
CA VAL A 114 -4.71 1.88 7.21
C VAL A 114 -6.06 1.72 7.91
N ILE A 115 -6.69 0.54 7.82
CA ILE A 115 -7.97 0.26 8.47
C ILE A 115 -7.86 0.49 9.98
N LYS A 116 -6.78 0.00 10.61
CA LYS A 116 -6.55 0.21 12.05
C LYS A 116 -6.41 1.70 12.38
N GLY A 117 -5.64 2.44 11.59
CA GLY A 117 -5.42 3.88 11.77
C GLY A 117 -6.72 4.69 11.63
N VAL A 118 -7.48 4.42 10.57
CA VAL A 118 -8.77 5.09 10.32
C VAL A 118 -9.77 4.78 11.42
N ASN A 119 -9.96 3.50 11.79
CA ASN A 119 -10.88 3.15 12.87
C ASN A 119 -10.54 3.87 14.17
N LYS A 120 -9.24 3.96 14.51
CA LYS A 120 -8.78 4.63 15.71
C LYS A 120 -8.97 6.15 15.65
N ALA A 121 -8.76 6.77 14.49
CA ALA A 121 -9.02 8.20 14.29
C ALA A 121 -10.50 8.58 14.42
N TYR A 122 -11.41 7.66 14.06
CA TYR A 122 -12.86 7.82 14.18
C TYR A 122 -13.44 7.26 15.48
N ASP A 123 -12.61 6.89 16.47
CA ASP A 123 -13.04 6.27 17.74
C ASP A 123 -13.93 5.02 17.56
N MET A 124 -13.80 4.34 16.42
CA MET A 124 -14.56 3.15 16.06
C MET A 124 -13.88 1.90 16.64
N LYS A 125 -14.58 1.20 17.53
CA LYS A 125 -14.13 -0.12 18.01
C LYS A 125 -14.31 -1.15 16.90
N GLU A 126 -13.22 -1.82 16.52
CA GLU A 126 -13.26 -2.85 15.49
C GLU A 126 -14.06 -4.07 15.97
N SER A 127 -15.25 -4.25 15.40
CA SER A 127 -16.17 -5.35 15.72
C SER A 127 -16.02 -6.54 14.76
N ARG A 128 -15.28 -6.38 13.66
CA ARG A 128 -15.08 -7.44 12.66
C ARG A 128 -14.02 -8.42 13.13
N SER A 129 -14.22 -9.71 12.80
CA SER A 129 -13.19 -10.72 13.04
C SER A 129 -11.92 -10.43 12.23
N PHE A 130 -10.78 -10.93 12.72
CA PHE A 130 -9.49 -10.80 12.05
C PHE A 130 -9.55 -11.25 10.57
N ILE A 131 -10.29 -12.32 10.30
CA ILE A 131 -10.46 -12.89 8.96
C ILE A 131 -11.23 -11.92 8.05
N LYS A 132 -12.36 -11.36 8.51
CA LYS A 132 -13.13 -10.38 7.73
C LYS A 132 -12.27 -9.16 7.39
N ARG A 133 -11.49 -8.66 8.34
CA ARG A 133 -10.57 -7.53 8.10
C ARG A 133 -9.48 -7.88 7.10
N ALA A 134 -8.94 -9.10 7.15
CA ALA A 134 -7.94 -9.57 6.20
C ALA A 134 -8.51 -9.61 4.77
N PHE A 135 -9.73 -10.12 4.59
CA PHE A 135 -10.39 -10.11 3.28
C PHE A 135 -10.62 -8.70 2.73
N VAL A 136 -11.08 -7.77 3.56
CA VAL A 136 -11.26 -6.36 3.15
C VAL A 136 -9.92 -5.75 2.72
N ALA A 137 -8.84 -6.01 3.46
CA ALA A 137 -7.52 -5.51 3.10
C ALA A 137 -6.99 -6.12 1.79
N ILE A 138 -7.19 -7.42 1.58
CA ILE A 138 -6.84 -8.10 0.32
C ILE A 138 -7.65 -7.50 -0.83
N PHE A 139 -8.95 -7.29 -0.64
CA PHE A 139 -9.82 -6.66 -1.65
C PHE A 139 -9.29 -5.29 -2.08
N PHE A 140 -8.94 -4.41 -1.13
CA PHE A 140 -8.36 -3.11 -1.46
C PHE A 140 -6.98 -3.21 -2.11
N THR A 141 -6.17 -4.20 -1.72
CA THR A 141 -4.87 -4.46 -2.36
C THR A 141 -5.04 -4.87 -3.82
N LEU A 142 -6.01 -5.75 -4.09
CA LEU A 142 -6.37 -6.16 -5.45
C LEU A 142 -6.95 -5.00 -6.26
N ALA A 143 -7.86 -4.22 -5.68
CA ALA A 143 -8.42 -3.05 -6.34
C ALA A 143 -7.33 -2.03 -6.70
N LEU A 144 -6.37 -1.79 -5.80
CA LEU A 144 -5.23 -0.93 -6.09
C LEU A 144 -4.37 -1.50 -7.23
N ALA A 145 -4.07 -2.80 -7.22
CA ALA A 145 -3.29 -3.43 -8.28
C ALA A 145 -3.98 -3.32 -9.64
N LEU A 146 -5.30 -3.56 -9.69
CA LEU A 146 -6.11 -3.45 -10.92
C LEU A 146 -6.26 -2.02 -11.43
N ILE A 147 -6.16 -1.00 -10.56
CA ILE A 147 -6.16 0.41 -10.99
C ILE A 147 -4.81 0.80 -11.61
N ILE A 148 -3.72 0.17 -11.16
CA ILE A 148 -2.37 0.44 -11.64
C ILE A 148 -2.10 -0.22 -12.99
N MET A 149 -2.70 -1.38 -13.24
CA MET A 149 -2.63 -2.09 -14.54
C MET A 149 -3.59 -1.49 -15.56
#